data_AF-A0A0S2SK78-F1
#
_entry.id   AF-A0A0S2SK78-F1
#
_cell.length_a   1.000
_cell.length_b   1.000
_cell.length_c   1.000
_cell.angle_alpha   90.00
_cell.angle_beta   90.00
_cell.angle_gamma   90.00
#
_symmetry.space_group_name_H-M   'P 1'
#
loop_
_entity.id
_entity.type
_entity.pdbx_description
1 polymer ?
#
loop_
_entity_poly.entity_id
_entity_poly.type
_entity_poly.pdbx_seq_one_letter_code
_entity_poly.pdbx_strand_id
1 'polypeptide(L)'
;MKQPRFAEHEEVIARAELAIKDSDHRAALLEEMWSSLGVSDEVAHLLFGEGSGSEQQVAEQELLDELKRQRERHPKQEEEGRRPRRPAMMRGLVI
;
A
#
# COMPACT_ATOMS: atom_id res chain seq x y z
N MET A 1 29.05 -19.94 39.01
CA MET A 1 27.89 -19.23 38.44
C MET A 1 28.33 -18.60 37.12
N LYS A 2 27.96 -19.19 35.98
CA LYS A 2 28.31 -18.69 34.63
C LYS A 2 27.27 -17.65 34.23
N GLN A 3 27.72 -16.47 33.83
CA GLN A 3 26.89 -15.30 33.51
C GLN A 3 26.01 -15.53 32.25
N PRO A 4 24.83 -14.88 32.15
CA PRO A 4 23.81 -15.13 31.13
C PRO A 4 24.04 -14.32 29.85
N ARG A 5 25.29 -14.19 29.41
CA ARG A 5 25.66 -13.30 28.29
C ARG A 5 25.01 -13.69 26.96
N PHE A 6 24.63 -14.96 26.79
CA PHE A 6 24.01 -15.49 25.57
C PHE A 6 22.51 -15.19 25.45
N ALA A 7 21.78 -15.02 26.57
CA ALA A 7 20.35 -14.72 26.54
C ALA A 7 20.08 -13.28 26.04
N GLU A 8 20.97 -12.34 26.35
CA GLU A 8 20.91 -10.96 25.85
C GLU A 8 21.10 -10.89 24.33
N HIS A 9 21.86 -11.82 23.73
CA HIS A 9 22.07 -11.88 22.28
C HIS A 9 20.85 -12.41 21.54
N GLU A 10 20.14 -13.41 22.08
CA GLU A 10 18.90 -13.93 21.48
C GLU A 10 17.82 -12.84 21.41
N GLU A 11 17.69 -12.03 22.46
CA GLU A 11 16.74 -10.91 22.48
C GLU A 11 17.10 -9.83 21.44
N VAL A 12 18.39 -9.52 21.30
CA VAL A 12 18.87 -8.55 20.29
C VAL A 12 18.62 -9.06 18.86
N ILE A 13 18.86 -10.35 18.61
CA ILE A 13 18.60 -10.97 17.30
C ILE A 13 17.11 -10.94 16.98
N ALA A 14 16.25 -11.34 17.92
CA ALA A 14 14.79 -11.33 17.71
C ALA A 14 14.25 -9.91 17.43
N ARG A 15 14.78 -8.90 18.12
CA ARG A 15 14.45 -7.49 17.88
C ARG A 15 14.92 -7.02 16.50
N ALA A 16 16.12 -7.43 16.08
CA ALA A 16 16.66 -7.11 14.76
C ALA A 16 15.84 -7.77 13.64
N GLU A 17 15.48 -9.05 13.79
CA GLU A 17 14.62 -9.77 12.84
C GLU A 17 13.25 -9.10 12.69
N LEU A 18 12.64 -8.68 13.80
CA LEU A 18 11.36 -7.96 13.77
C LEU A 18 11.49 -6.61 13.06
N ALA A 19 12.56 -5.86 13.35
CA ALA A 19 12.81 -4.56 12.72
C ALA A 19 13.11 -4.68 11.22
N ILE A 20 13.86 -5.71 10.81
CA ILE A 20 14.10 -6.01 9.39
C ILE A 20 12.78 -6.35 8.70
N LYS A 21 11.97 -7.23 9.29
CA LYS A 21 10.67 -7.61 8.73
C LYS A 21 9.72 -6.42 8.60
N ASP A 22 9.71 -5.52 9.58
CA ASP A 22 8.93 -4.28 9.52
C ASP A 22 9.41 -3.37 8.38
N SER A 23 10.73 -3.22 8.23
CA SER A 23 11.34 -2.47 7.13
C SER A 23 11.02 -3.05 5.75
N ASP A 24 11.09 -4.37 5.58
CA ASP A 24 10.78 -5.06 4.33
C ASP A 24 9.28 -4.91 3.99
N HIS A 25 8.41 -5.05 5.00
CA HIS A 25 6.97 -4.88 4.82
C HIS A 25 6.61 -3.46 4.42
N ARG A 26 7.22 -2.47 5.08
CA ARG A 26 7.10 -1.06 4.71
C ARG A 26 7.55 -0.81 3.27
N ALA A 27 8.71 -1.34 2.87
CA ALA A 27 9.21 -1.19 1.51
C ALA A 27 8.24 -1.76 0.46
N ALA A 28 7.71 -2.96 0.68
CA ALA A 28 6.73 -3.59 -0.22
C ALA A 28 5.43 -2.77 -0.33
N LEU A 29 4.91 -2.25 0.79
CA LEU A 29 3.72 -1.41 0.77
C LEU A 29 3.93 -0.12 -0.03
N LEU A 30 5.10 0.52 0.12
CA LEU A 30 5.42 1.70 -0.67
C LEU A 30 5.48 1.39 -2.16
N GLU A 31 6.12 0.29 -2.55
CA GLU A 31 6.15 -0.16 -3.95
C GLU A 31 4.74 -0.33 -4.54
N GLU A 32 3.84 -0.98 -3.80
CA GLU A 32 2.43 -1.11 -4.19
C GLU A 32 1.74 0.25 -4.34
N MET A 33 2.01 1.19 -3.42
CA MET A 33 1.45 2.54 -3.46
C MET A 33 1.94 3.32 -4.69
N TRP A 34 3.25 3.29 -4.99
CA TRP A 34 3.81 3.92 -6.19
C TRP A 34 3.24 3.35 -7.47
N SER A 35 3.18 2.01 -7.55
CA SER A 35 2.60 1.29 -8.67
C SER A 35 1.15 1.67 -8.89
N SER A 36 0.35 1.80 -7.82
CA SER A 36 -1.05 2.21 -7.91
C SER A 36 -1.24 3.65 -8.42
N LEU A 37 -0.23 4.51 -8.30
CA LEU A 37 -0.20 5.87 -8.84
C LEU A 37 0.43 5.95 -10.25
N GLY A 38 0.89 4.82 -10.79
CA GLY A 38 1.59 4.78 -12.07
C GLY A 38 3.03 5.31 -12.00
N VAL A 39 3.62 5.36 -10.81
CA VAL A 39 5.02 5.73 -10.60
C VAL A 39 5.88 4.48 -10.72
N SER A 40 6.87 4.49 -11.62
CA SER A 40 7.83 3.38 -11.76
C SER A 40 8.88 3.40 -10.64
N ASP A 41 9.42 2.23 -10.31
CA ASP A 41 10.43 2.06 -9.26
C ASP A 41 11.67 2.95 -9.45
N GLU A 42 12.11 3.15 -10.69
CA GLU A 42 13.24 4.04 -11.02
C GLU A 42 12.96 5.49 -10.59
N VAL A 43 11.75 5.98 -10.85
CA VAL A 43 11.28 7.32 -10.46
C VAL A 43 11.08 7.40 -8.95
N ALA A 44 10.53 6.36 -8.33
CA ALA A 44 10.39 6.30 -6.88
C ALA A 44 11.75 6.35 -6.17
N HIS A 45 12.74 5.62 -6.69
CA HIS A 45 14.10 5.63 -6.15
C HIS A 45 14.76 7.01 -6.27
N LEU A 46 14.56 7.72 -7.40
CA LEU A 46 15.07 9.08 -7.59
C LEU A 46 14.39 10.10 -6.65
N LEU A 47 13.10 9.93 -6.35
CA LEU A 47 12.35 10.85 -5.51
C LEU A 47 12.59 10.65 -4.01
N PHE A 48 12.83 9.41 -3.58
CA PHE A 48 12.85 9.04 -2.15
C PHE A 48 14.16 8.37 -1.67
N GLY A 49 15.11 8.15 -2.57
CA GLY A 49 16.37 7.44 -2.28
C GLY A 49 17.35 8.20 -1.38
N GLU A 50 17.26 9.53 -1.29
CA GLU A 50 18.28 10.37 -0.62
C GLU A 50 17.74 11.24 0.54
N GLY A 51 16.55 10.94 1.07
CA GLY A 51 15.98 11.67 2.22
C GLY A 51 16.48 11.18 3.58
N SER A 52 16.56 12.09 4.56
CA SER A 52 16.65 11.71 5.97
C SER A 52 15.42 10.91 6.41
N GLY A 53 15.52 10.10 7.46
CA GLY A 53 14.39 9.29 7.93
C GLY A 53 13.11 10.08 8.24
N SER A 54 13.24 11.35 8.68
CA SER A 54 12.10 12.25 8.87
C SER A 54 11.49 12.73 7.55
N GLU A 55 12.31 13.02 6.54
CA GLU A 55 11.81 13.43 5.22
C GLU A 55 11.12 12.26 4.50
N GLN A 56 11.66 11.05 4.67
CA GLN A 56 11.02 9.84 4.18
C GLN A 56 9.64 9.64 4.83
N GLN A 57 9.51 9.76 6.15
CA GLN A 57 8.21 9.64 6.82
C GLN A 57 7.17 10.66 6.34
N VAL A 58 7.58 11.92 6.13
CA VAL A 58 6.69 12.96 5.59
C VAL A 58 6.25 12.61 4.16
N ALA A 59 7.18 12.16 3.31
CA ALA A 59 6.87 11.73 1.95
C ALA A 59 5.89 10.55 1.90
N GLU A 60 6.05 9.55 2.78
CA GLU A 60 5.11 8.42 2.89
C GLU A 60 3.71 8.86 3.31
N GLN A 61 3.63 9.84 4.21
CA GLN A 61 2.35 10.36 4.67
C GLN A 61 1.62 11.12 3.54
N GLU A 62 2.33 11.96 2.81
CA GLU A 62 1.78 12.65 1.63
C GLU A 62 1.32 11.67 0.55
N LEU A 63 2.05 10.57 0.39
CA LEU A 63 1.68 9.49 -0.53
C LEU A 63 0.35 8.82 -0.14
N LEU A 64 0.23 8.45 1.13
CA LEU A 64 -1.01 7.90 1.69
C LEU A 64 -2.19 8.85 1.48
N ASP A 65 -1.96 10.14 1.65
CA ASP A 65 -3.01 11.15 1.51
C ASP A 65 -3.41 11.37 0.05
N GLU A 66 -2.49 11.27 -0.92
CA GLU A 66 -2.85 11.27 -2.34
C GLU A 66 -3.68 10.06 -2.73
N LEU A 67 -3.35 8.85 -2.24
CA LEU A 67 -4.17 7.66 -2.49
C LEU A 67 -5.59 7.80 -1.94
N LYS A 68 -5.74 8.37 -0.74
CA LYS A 68 -7.06 8.68 -0.19
C LYS A 68 -7.82 9.65 -1.08
N ARG A 69 -7.17 10.75 -1.53
CA ARG A 69 -7.78 11.72 -2.45
C ARG A 69 -8.19 11.08 -3.77
N GLN A 70 -7.37 10.20 -4.34
CA GLN A 70 -7.73 9.48 -5.56
C GLN A 70 -8.94 8.56 -5.36
N ARG A 71 -8.99 7.85 -4.23
CA ARG A 71 -10.14 7.00 -3.88
C ARG A 71 -11.42 7.81 -3.67
N GLU A 72 -11.33 9.03 -3.14
CA GLU A 72 -12.48 9.92 -3.00
C GLU A 72 -12.94 10.48 -4.36
N ARG A 73 -12.01 10.80 -5.27
CA ARG A 73 -12.31 11.29 -6.63
C ARG A 73 -12.84 10.20 -7.55
N HIS A 74 -12.28 9.01 -7.43
CA HIS A 74 -12.69 7.79 -8.13
C HIS A 74 -13.11 6.77 -7.10
N PRO A 75 -14.28 6.97 -6.43
CA PRO A 75 -14.82 5.91 -5.61
C PRO A 75 -14.91 4.70 -6.51
N LYS A 76 -14.21 3.61 -6.13
CA LYS A 76 -14.32 2.34 -6.85
C LYS A 76 -15.80 2.15 -7.07
N GLN A 77 -16.25 2.24 -8.32
CA GLN A 77 -17.56 1.74 -8.67
C GLN A 77 -17.49 0.32 -8.14
N GLU A 78 -18.24 0.04 -7.07
CA GLU A 78 -18.54 -1.32 -6.71
C GLU A 78 -18.83 -1.98 -8.04
N GLU A 79 -18.10 -3.03 -8.40
CA GLU A 79 -18.57 -3.93 -9.43
C GLU A 79 -19.93 -4.38 -8.93
N GLU A 80 -20.97 -3.62 -9.30
CA GLU A 80 -22.36 -3.88 -9.05
C GLU A 80 -22.55 -5.23 -9.69
N GLY A 81 -22.49 -6.26 -8.84
CA GLY A 81 -22.60 -7.64 -9.23
C GLY A 81 -23.73 -7.73 -10.24
N ARG A 82 -23.37 -8.01 -11.49
CA ARG A 82 -24.24 -8.27 -12.64
C ARG A 82 -25.70 -7.92 -12.34
N ARG A 83 -26.08 -6.64 -12.35
CA ARG A 83 -27.51 -6.33 -12.45
C ARG A 83 -27.98 -6.94 -13.77
N PRO A 84 -28.89 -7.93 -13.76
CA PRO A 84 -29.38 -8.49 -15.01
C PRO A 84 -30.06 -7.34 -15.76
N ARG A 85 -29.60 -7.07 -16.98
CA ARG A 85 -30.27 -6.11 -17.87
C ARG A 85 -31.75 -6.48 -17.90
N ARG A 86 -32.61 -5.63 -17.35
CA ARG A 86 -34.06 -5.80 -17.49
C ARG A 86 -34.34 -5.87 -19.00
N PRO A 87 -35.01 -6.92 -19.51
CA PRO A 87 -35.32 -6.99 -20.92
C PRO A 87 -36.14 -5.75 -21.29
N ALA A 88 -35.80 -5.13 -22.42
CA ALA A 88 -36.55 -4.02 -22.97
C ALA A 88 -38.00 -4.49 -23.14
N MET A 89 -38.95 -3.89 -22.41
CA MET A 89 -40.36 -4.17 -22.61
C MET A 89 -40.72 -3.68 -24.02
N MET A 90 -40.94 -4.62 -24.95
CA MET A 90 -41.47 -4.30 -26.27
C MET A 90 -42.84 -3.66 -26.08
N ARG A 91 -42.89 -2.35 -26.32
CA ARG A 91 -44.12 -1.56 -26.31
C ARG A 91 -44.91 -1.94 -27.58
N GLY A 92 -46.01 -2.66 -27.40
CA GLY A 92 -47.09 -2.78 -28.38
C GLY A 92 -46.84 -3.69 -29.57
N LEU A 93 -47.02 -4.99 -29.39
CA LEU A 93 -47.50 -5.83 -30.48
C LEU A 93 -49.03 -5.81 -30.41
N VAL A 94 -49.66 -5.00 -31.26
CA VAL A 94 -51.10 -5.11 -31.56
C VAL A 94 -51.19 -6.18 -32.65
N ILE A 95 -51.82 -7.32 -32.33
CA ILE A 95 -52.32 -8.26 -33.35
C ILE A 95 -53.69 -7.76 -33.79
#